data_AF-A0A972WXU3-F1
#
_entry.id   AF-A0A972WXU3-F1
#
_cell.length_a   1.000
_cell.length_b   1.000
_cell.length_c   1.000
_cell.angle_alpha   90.00
_cell.angle_beta   90.00
_cell.angle_gamma   90.00
#
_symmetry.space_group_name_H-M   'P 1'
#
loop_
_entity.id
_entity.type
_entity.pdbx_description
1 polymer ?
#
loop_
_entity_poly.entity_id
_entity_poly.type
_entity_poly.pdbx_seq_one_letter_code
_entity_poly.pdbx_strand_id
1 'polypeptide(L)'
;MRAIAAAIVLALTVAGCAGLDSARRMTAGEIAAKPDPWVCSRLASFAYRGRMPDAWAAEAGRRGLAHCIDNGLKKRAEEQERAKRPIFCDHLGQTQDSRCW
;
A
#
# COMPACT_ATOMS: atom_id res chain seq x y z
N MET A 1 18.02 -32.86 20.74
CA MET A 1 17.66 -32.47 19.37
C MET A 1 16.31 -31.75 19.40
N ARG A 2 16.30 -30.42 19.40
CA ARG A 2 15.07 -29.61 19.38
C ARG A 2 15.01 -28.91 18.02
N ALA A 3 14.26 -29.49 17.09
CA ALA A 3 13.91 -28.84 15.84
C ALA A 3 12.76 -27.87 16.12
N ILE A 4 13.08 -26.60 16.38
CA ILE A 4 12.07 -25.54 16.41
C ILE A 4 11.86 -25.13 14.95
N ALA A 5 10.69 -25.49 14.44
CA ALA A 5 10.20 -25.12 13.12
C ALA A 5 10.08 -23.59 13.02
N ALA A 6 11.13 -22.95 12.50
CA ALA A 6 11.08 -21.56 12.04
C ALA A 6 10.72 -21.55 10.55
N ALA A 7 9.53 -22.06 10.24
CA ALA A 7 8.91 -21.87 8.94
C ALA A 7 7.90 -20.71 9.08
N ILE A 8 7.86 -19.86 8.05
CA ILE A 8 6.87 -18.78 7.82
C ILE A 8 7.29 -17.40 8.36
N VAL A 9 8.39 -16.86 7.82
CA VAL A 9 8.52 -15.41 7.58
C VAL A 9 8.97 -15.20 6.13
N LEU A 10 8.18 -15.70 5.17
CA LEU A 10 8.40 -15.47 3.74
C LEU A 10 7.05 -15.27 3.04
N ALA A 11 6.39 -14.13 3.30
CA ALA A 11 5.21 -13.73 2.54
C ALA A 11 4.98 -12.21 2.48
N LEU A 12 5.99 -11.38 2.75
CA LEU A 12 5.81 -9.92 2.88
C LEU A 12 6.32 -9.05 1.73
N THR A 13 6.89 -9.61 0.65
CA THR A 13 7.64 -8.73 -0.29
C THR A 13 7.24 -8.79 -1.77
N VAL A 14 6.28 -9.62 -2.20
CA VAL A 14 5.91 -9.70 -3.64
C VAL A 14 4.39 -9.83 -3.86
N ALA A 15 3.61 -8.81 -3.46
CA ALA A 15 2.18 -8.76 -3.79
C ALA A 15 1.67 -7.32 -4.09
N GLY A 16 2.55 -6.47 -4.63
CA GLY A 16 2.25 -5.06 -4.89
C GLY A 16 1.33 -4.80 -6.10
N CYS A 17 1.30 -5.70 -7.10
CA CYS A 17 0.46 -5.53 -8.30
C CYS A 17 -0.54 -6.69 -8.47
N ALA A 18 -0.06 -7.94 -8.54
CA ALA A 18 -0.93 -9.12 -8.68
C ALA A 18 -1.93 -9.28 -7.52
N GLY A 19 -1.54 -8.86 -6.31
CA GLY A 19 -2.40 -8.90 -5.14
C GLY A 19 -3.55 -7.89 -5.17
N LEU A 20 -3.39 -6.77 -5.89
CA LEU A 20 -4.41 -5.71 -5.95
C LEU A 20 -5.49 -6.05 -6.98
N ASP A 21 -5.12 -6.67 -8.10
CA ASP A 21 -6.09 -7.17 -9.09
C ASP A 21 -6.95 -8.30 -8.53
N SER A 22 -6.35 -9.21 -7.75
CA SER A 22 -7.11 -10.23 -7.01
C SER A 22 -8.05 -9.57 -5.98
N ALA A 23 -7.55 -8.63 -5.18
CA ALA A 23 -8.35 -7.90 -4.20
C ALA A 23 -9.54 -7.13 -4.83
N ARG A 24 -9.39 -6.64 -6.06
CA ARG A 24 -10.46 -5.93 -6.78
C ARG A 24 -11.64 -6.82 -7.12
N ARG A 25 -11.41 -8.13 -7.30
CA ARG A 25 -12.45 -9.11 -7.65
C ARG A 25 -13.15 -9.69 -6.42
N MET A 26 -12.71 -9.34 -5.22
CA MET A 26 -13.32 -9.83 -3.99
C MET A 26 -14.72 -9.24 -3.80
N THR A 27 -15.65 -10.11 -3.42
CA THR A 27 -17.00 -9.76 -3.01
C THR A 27 -17.01 -9.12 -1.61
N ALA A 28 -18.09 -8.43 -1.27
CA ALA A 28 -18.25 -7.83 0.07
C ALA A 28 -18.09 -8.85 1.20
N GLY A 29 -18.62 -10.07 1.03
CA GLY A 29 -18.47 -11.15 2.03
C GLY A 29 -17.02 -11.62 2.19
N GLU A 30 -16.28 -11.73 1.09
CA GLU A 30 -14.87 -12.11 1.15
C GLU A 30 -14.01 -11.02 1.80
N ILE A 31 -14.32 -9.74 1.57
CA ILE A 31 -13.66 -8.62 2.25
C ILE A 31 -14.03 -8.63 3.74
N ALA A 32 -15.30 -8.86 4.07
CA ALA A 32 -15.81 -8.96 5.44
C ALA A 32 -15.06 -10.01 6.28
N ALA A 33 -14.67 -11.13 5.66
CA ALA A 33 -13.91 -12.21 6.30
C ALA A 33 -12.42 -11.88 6.57
N LYS A 34 -11.90 -10.73 6.11
CA LYS A 34 -10.49 -10.35 6.29
C LYS A 34 -10.29 -9.49 7.54
N PRO A 35 -9.11 -9.60 8.19
CA PRO A 35 -8.80 -8.79 9.36
C PRO A 35 -8.49 -7.34 8.99
N ASP A 36 -8.77 -6.40 9.90
CA ASP A 36 -8.63 -4.95 9.68
C ASP A 36 -7.25 -4.52 9.18
N PRO A 37 -6.12 -5.02 9.72
CA PRO A 37 -4.80 -4.62 9.21
C PRO A 37 -4.61 -4.98 7.72
N TRP A 38 -5.16 -6.12 7.29
CA TRP A 38 -5.09 -6.54 5.90
C TRP A 38 -5.99 -5.67 5.01
N VAL A 39 -7.21 -5.39 5.46
CA VAL A 39 -8.15 -4.51 4.75
C VAL A 39 -7.57 -3.10 4.62
N CYS A 40 -7.05 -2.54 5.72
CA CYS A 40 -6.44 -1.22 5.77
C CYS A 40 -5.26 -1.09 4.79
N SER A 41 -4.38 -2.09 4.71
CA SER A 41 -3.27 -2.13 3.75
C SER A 41 -3.76 -2.07 2.28
N ARG A 42 -4.84 -2.79 1.97
CA ARG A 42 -5.44 -2.78 0.62
C ARG A 42 -6.16 -1.47 0.32
N LEU A 43 -6.90 -0.90 1.27
CA LEU A 43 -7.52 0.43 1.15
C LEU A 43 -6.46 1.49 0.82
N ALA A 44 -5.36 1.54 1.56
CA ALA A 44 -4.27 2.46 1.29
C ALA A 44 -3.69 2.25 -0.11
N SER A 45 -3.52 1.00 -0.54
CA SER A 45 -3.00 0.65 -1.87
C SER A 45 -3.95 1.09 -2.99
N PHE A 46 -5.26 0.87 -2.85
CA PHE A 46 -6.26 1.31 -3.83
C PHE A 46 -6.33 2.82 -3.93
N ALA A 47 -6.31 3.52 -2.79
CA ALA A 47 -6.33 4.97 -2.72
C ALA A 47 -5.08 5.58 -3.38
N TYR A 48 -3.90 5.03 -3.09
CA TYR A 48 -2.65 5.42 -3.71
C TYR A 48 -2.67 5.26 -5.24
N ARG A 49 -3.25 4.15 -5.75
CA ARG A 49 -3.40 3.91 -7.19
C ARG A 49 -4.55 4.68 -7.86
N GLY A 50 -5.45 5.28 -7.08
CA GLY A 50 -6.58 6.08 -7.58
C GLY A 50 -7.73 5.30 -8.21
N ARG A 51 -7.92 4.04 -7.85
CA ARG A 51 -9.05 3.22 -8.35
C ARG A 51 -9.57 2.30 -7.24
N MET A 52 -10.39 2.86 -6.35
CA MET A 52 -11.06 2.17 -5.26
C MET A 52 -12.37 1.51 -5.76
N PRO A 53 -12.55 0.19 -5.60
CA PRO A 53 -13.83 -0.44 -5.88
C PRO A 53 -14.88 -0.10 -4.81
N ASP A 54 -16.16 0.00 -5.20
CA ASP A 54 -17.24 0.41 -4.29
C ASP A 54 -17.38 -0.49 -3.07
N ALA A 55 -17.23 -1.81 -3.25
CA ALA A 55 -17.29 -2.78 -2.15
C ALA A 55 -16.22 -2.49 -1.06
N TRP A 56 -15.06 -1.98 -1.46
CA TRP A 56 -13.99 -1.61 -0.55
C TRP A 56 -14.26 -0.27 0.14
N ALA A 57 -14.81 0.71 -0.58
CA ALA A 57 -15.21 1.99 0.02
C ALA A 57 -16.35 1.81 1.04
N ALA A 58 -17.34 0.99 0.71
CA ALA A 58 -18.44 0.63 1.61
C ALA A 58 -17.91 -0.08 2.86
N GLU A 59 -16.98 -1.03 2.70
CA GLU A 59 -16.40 -1.74 3.84
C GLU A 59 -15.58 -0.81 4.74
N ALA A 60 -14.84 0.14 4.15
CA ALA A 60 -14.12 1.15 4.92
C ALA A 60 -15.07 2.00 5.78
N GLY A 61 -16.20 2.43 5.21
CA GLY A 61 -17.23 3.16 5.94
C GLY A 61 -17.84 2.33 7.07
N ARG A 62 -18.20 1.07 6.78
CA ARG A 62 -18.79 0.14 7.75
C ARG A 62 -17.88 -0.12 8.96
N ARG A 63 -16.56 -0.17 8.75
CA ARG A 63 -15.56 -0.46 9.79
C ARG A 63 -14.89 0.77 10.42
N GLY A 64 -15.15 1.98 9.92
CA GLY A 64 -14.42 3.18 10.36
C GLY A 64 -12.95 3.23 9.91
N LEU A 65 -12.62 2.59 8.79
CA LEU A 65 -11.25 2.50 8.23
C LEU A 65 -10.94 3.61 7.21
N ALA A 66 -11.69 4.72 7.22
CA ALA A 66 -11.47 5.85 6.30
C ALA A 66 -10.04 6.41 6.38
N HIS A 67 -9.44 6.44 7.57
CA HIS A 67 -8.06 6.87 7.77
C HIS A 67 -7.04 6.06 6.93
N CYS A 68 -7.33 4.80 6.61
CA CYS A 68 -6.49 3.98 5.74
C CYS A 68 -6.50 4.49 4.29
N ILE A 69 -7.64 4.99 3.82
CA ILE A 69 -7.79 5.60 2.51
C ILE A 69 -7.00 6.91 2.48
N ASP A 70 -7.16 7.75 3.51
CA ASP A 70 -6.47 9.04 3.63
C ASP A 70 -4.95 8.88 3.61
N ASN A 71 -4.42 7.86 4.31
CA ASN A 71 -3.00 7.53 4.28
C ASN A 71 -2.49 7.21 2.87
N GLY A 72 -3.27 6.47 2.07
CA GLY A 72 -2.93 6.16 0.69
C GLY A 72 -2.93 7.40 -0.22
N LEU A 73 -3.92 8.28 -0.06
CA LEU A 73 -4.02 9.55 -0.78
C LEU A 73 -2.86 10.49 -0.42
N LYS A 74 -2.57 10.62 0.88
CA LYS A 74 -1.45 11.43 1.39
C LYS A 74 -0.13 10.99 0.79
N LYS A 75 0.15 9.69 0.81
CA LYS A 75 1.37 9.13 0.20
C LYS A 75 1.48 9.44 -1.29
N ARG A 76 0.37 9.33 -2.04
CA ARG A 76 0.33 9.66 -3.46
C ARG A 76 0.65 11.14 -3.69
N ALA A 77 0.08 12.03 -2.89
CA ALA A 77 0.33 13.47 -2.98
C ALA A 77 1.81 13.79 -2.66
N GLU A 78 2.36 13.21 -1.60
CA GLU A 78 3.78 13.38 -1.23
C GLU A 78 4.74 12.94 -2.35
N GLU A 79 4.45 11.82 -3.00
CA GLU A 79 5.27 11.32 -4.11
C GLU A 79 5.16 12.20 -5.36
N GLN A 80 3.95 12.70 -5.66
CA GLN A 80 3.75 13.65 -6.75
C GLN A 80 4.48 14.97 -6.50
N GLU A 81 4.44 15.49 -5.27
CA GLU A 81 5.18 16.70 -4.91
C GLU A 81 6.69 16.46 -4.96
N ARG A 82 7.18 15.30 -4.48
CA ARG A 82 8.60 14.92 -4.62
C ARG A 82 9.03 14.87 -6.09
N ALA A 83 8.19 14.35 -6.98
CA ALA A 83 8.48 14.26 -8.41
C ALA A 83 8.55 15.63 -9.09
N LYS A 84 7.79 16.64 -8.62
CA LYS A 84 7.82 18.01 -9.15
C LYS A 84 9.02 18.83 -8.68
N ARG A 85 9.64 18.46 -7.55
CA ARG A 85 10.78 19.22 -7.00
C ARG A 85 11.99 19.13 -7.94
N PRO A 86 12.58 20.27 -8.33
CA PRO A 86 13.82 20.26 -9.10
C PRO A 86 14.92 19.57 -8.30
N ILE A 87 15.71 18.76 -9.00
CA ILE A 87 16.78 17.97 -8.41
C ILE A 87 18.08 18.67 -8.77
N PHE A 88 18.85 19.07 -7.76
CA PHE A 88 20.21 19.53 -7.93
C PHE A 88 21.11 18.37 -7.53
N CYS A 89 21.60 17.62 -8.52
CA CYS A 89 22.62 16.61 -8.29
C CYS A 89 23.96 17.32 -8.24
N ASP A 90 24.52 17.46 -7.03
CA ASP A 90 25.84 18.05 -6.87
C ASP A 90 26.90 17.08 -7.41
N HIS A 91 27.84 17.60 -8.19
CA HIS A 91 28.97 16.81 -8.71
C HIS A 91 29.96 16.39 -7.61
N LEU A 92 29.75 16.88 -6.38
CA LEU A 92 30.56 16.59 -5.19
C LEU A 92 30.01 15.41 -4.38
N GLY A 93 28.89 14.81 -4.79
CA GLY A 93 28.36 13.55 -4.23
C GLY A 93 27.75 13.66 -2.84
N GLN A 94 27.36 14.86 -2.39
CA GLN A 94 26.73 15.06 -1.08
C GLN A 94 25.22 14.82 -1.09
N THR A 95 24.60 14.77 -2.28
CA THR A 95 23.15 14.55 -2.42
C THR A 95 22.80 13.06 -2.38
N GLN A 96 22.18 12.61 -1.29
CA GLN A 96 21.64 11.24 -1.15
C GLN A 96 20.24 11.06 -1.80
N ASP A 97 20.00 11.67 -2.96
CA ASP A 97 18.74 11.46 -3.68
C ASP A 97 18.88 10.34 -4.72
N SER A 98 18.08 9.29 -4.51
CA SER A 98 17.18 8.64 -5.50
C SER A 98 17.53 8.59 -6.99
N ARG A 99 17.78 9.78 -7.50
CA ARG A 99 17.63 10.17 -8.90
C ARG A 99 18.92 10.79 -9.43
N CYS A 100 19.96 10.86 -8.60
CA CYS A 100 21.27 11.45 -8.92
C CYS A 100 22.35 10.43 -9.28
N TRP A 101 21.95 9.22 -9.68
CA TRP A 101 22.81 8.12 -10.09
C TRP A 101 22.47 7.59 -11.48
#